data_AF-A0A6G3SB42-F1
#
_entry.id   AF-A0A6G3SB42-F1
#
_cell.length_a   1.000
_cell.length_b   1.000
_cell.length_c   1.000
_cell.angle_alpha   90.00
_cell.angle_beta   90.00
_cell.angle_gamma   90.00
#
_symmetry.space_group_name_H-M   'P 1'
#
loop_
_entity.id
_entity.type
_entity.pdbx_description
1 polymer ?
#
loop_
_entity_poly.entity_id
_entity_poly.type
_entity_poly.pdbx_seq_one_letter_code
_entity_poly.pdbx_strand_id
1 'polypeptide(L)'
;MSTGSREFVRATPRPGPIVSAVGYRTQGVPPTVHRGLPSPYLTLIFTLDGPVVSGDTPEQATGPDALRHDIVVGGLHRSPAFIAQPGHEAGIQLAVHPLAARALLGVPASALGGELVTGGTDVLGSRAGHVRERIAELSGWSERFACLAGYLLRDVDHAFAGVR
;
A
#
# COMPACT_ATOMS: atom_id res chain seq x y z
N MET A 1 -14.62 -11.01 27.20
CA MET A 1 -14.57 -9.91 26.21
C MET A 1 -13.20 -10.00 25.57
N SER A 2 -13.10 -10.34 24.28
CA SER A 2 -11.79 -10.37 23.60
C SER A 2 -11.32 -8.92 23.45
N THR A 3 -10.20 -8.57 24.06
CA THR A 3 -9.63 -7.22 23.93
C THR A 3 -9.02 -7.11 22.54
N GLY A 4 -9.61 -6.29 21.67
CA GLY A 4 -9.04 -6.02 20.36
C GLY A 4 -7.62 -5.44 20.46
N SER A 5 -6.75 -5.81 19.53
CA SER A 5 -5.37 -5.34 19.46
C SER A 5 -5.10 -4.60 18.16
N ARG A 6 -4.19 -3.63 18.24
CA ARG A 6 -3.63 -2.91 17.09
C ARG A 6 -2.13 -2.81 17.27
N GLU A 7 -1.39 -3.26 16.26
CA GLU A 7 0.06 -3.25 16.22
C GLU A 7 0.51 -2.41 15.03
N PHE A 8 1.49 -1.52 15.27
CA PHE A 8 2.14 -0.74 14.23
C PHE A 8 3.65 -0.85 14.39
N VAL A 9 4.34 -1.31 13.36
CA VAL A 9 5.80 -1.44 13.36
C VAL A 9 6.35 -0.56 12.25
N ARG A 10 7.25 0.36 12.60
CA ARG A 10 7.90 1.25 11.63
C ARG A 10 9.24 0.66 11.26
N ALA A 11 9.50 0.51 9.95
CA ALA A 11 10.86 0.33 9.49
C ALA A 11 11.56 1.69 9.48
N THR A 12 12.86 1.72 9.76
CA THR A 12 13.66 2.93 9.53
C THR A 12 13.94 3.03 8.03
N PRO A 13 13.34 3.98 7.31
CA PRO A 13 13.63 4.13 5.88
C PRO A 13 15.06 4.63 5.74
N ARG A 14 15.82 4.03 4.83
CA ARG A 14 17.07 4.64 4.38
C ARG A 14 16.71 5.87 3.53
N PRO A 15 17.55 6.92 3.50
CA PRO A 15 17.35 8.02 2.55
C PRO A 15 17.13 7.46 1.14
N GLY A 16 16.06 7.90 0.48
CA GLY A 16 15.65 7.30 -0.78
C GLY A 16 14.19 7.56 -1.12
N PRO A 17 13.61 6.76 -2.03
CA PRO A 17 12.32 7.05 -2.61
C PRO A 17 11.12 6.75 -1.67
N ILE A 18 11.36 5.97 -0.60
CA ILE A 18 10.36 5.61 0.41
C ILE A 18 10.56 6.51 1.63
N VAL A 19 9.56 7.32 1.92
CA VAL A 19 9.56 8.29 3.04
C VAL A 19 9.18 7.64 4.36
N SER A 20 8.31 6.63 4.33
CA SER A 20 7.97 5.83 5.51
C SER A 20 7.52 4.44 5.10
N ALA A 21 7.75 3.46 5.98
CA ALA A 21 7.26 2.11 5.85
C ALA A 21 6.68 1.65 7.19
N VAL A 22 5.41 1.27 7.19
CA VAL A 22 4.65 0.90 8.39
C VAL A 22 3.95 -0.42 8.15
N GLY A 23 4.32 -1.43 8.93
CA GLY A 23 3.57 -2.67 9.07
C GLY A 23 2.45 -2.45 10.06
N TYR A 24 1.24 -2.90 9.74
CA TYR A 24 0.09 -2.80 10.63
C TYR A 24 -0.60 -4.15 10.76
N ARG A 25 -1.16 -4.39 11.94
CA ARG A 25 -2.02 -5.54 12.22
C ARG A 25 -3.10 -5.15 13.20
N THR A 26 -4.35 -5.45 12.87
CA THR A 26 -5.51 -5.25 13.73
C THR A 26 -6.21 -6.59 13.92
N GLN A 27 -6.65 -6.90 15.14
CA GLN A 27 -7.44 -8.10 15.43
C GLN A 27 -8.49 -7.83 16.50
N GLY A 28 -9.71 -8.32 16.31
CA GLY A 28 -10.77 -8.25 17.32
C GLY A 28 -11.28 -6.84 17.61
N VAL A 29 -11.10 -5.91 16.66
CA VAL A 29 -11.62 -4.54 16.75
C VAL A 29 -12.92 -4.45 15.96
N PRO A 30 -13.93 -3.68 16.40
CA PRO A 30 -15.15 -3.49 15.61
C PRO A 30 -14.83 -2.89 14.23
N PRO A 31 -15.47 -3.38 13.15
CA PRO A 31 -15.31 -2.81 11.82
C PRO A 31 -15.64 -1.31 11.79
N THR A 32 -14.90 -0.56 10.98
CA THR A 32 -15.08 0.89 10.84
C THR A 32 -14.81 1.34 9.42
N VAL A 33 -15.13 2.60 9.10
CA VAL A 33 -14.75 3.23 7.83
C VAL A 33 -13.71 4.30 8.12
N HIS A 34 -12.49 4.07 7.64
CA HIS A 34 -11.40 5.02 7.69
C HIS A 34 -11.47 6.01 6.54
N ARG A 35 -11.05 7.26 6.79
CA ARG A 35 -10.91 8.28 5.76
C ARG A 35 -9.42 8.47 5.45
N GLY A 36 -8.99 7.97 4.30
CA GLY A 36 -7.67 8.25 3.74
C GLY A 36 -7.61 9.67 3.22
N LEU A 37 -7.09 10.60 4.03
CA LEU A 37 -7.00 12.01 3.66
C LEU A 37 -5.90 12.25 2.59
N PRO A 38 -6.02 13.33 1.79
CA PRO A 38 -4.97 13.75 0.87
C PRO A 38 -3.59 13.84 1.53
N SER A 39 -2.58 13.32 0.83
CA SER A 39 -1.18 13.27 1.26
C SER A 39 -0.29 13.85 0.17
N PRO A 40 0.83 14.54 0.51
CA PRO A 40 1.83 14.96 -0.49
C PRO A 40 2.65 13.77 -1.02
N TYR A 41 2.48 12.57 -0.46
CA TYR A 41 3.14 11.34 -0.86
C TYR A 41 2.14 10.37 -1.49
N LEU A 42 2.63 9.57 -2.44
CA LEU A 42 1.89 8.44 -2.96
C LEU A 42 1.78 7.36 -1.87
N THR A 43 0.65 6.66 -1.84
CA THR A 43 0.42 5.55 -0.92
C THR A 43 0.59 4.24 -1.66
N LEU A 44 1.39 3.33 -1.10
CA LEU A 44 1.53 1.97 -1.63
C LEU A 44 1.27 0.99 -0.51
N ILE A 45 0.26 0.13 -0.64
CA ILE A 45 -0.08 -0.88 0.38
C ILE A 45 0.05 -2.26 -0.23
N PHE A 46 0.66 -3.17 0.53
CA PHE A 46 0.62 -4.61 0.27
C PHE A 46 -0.12 -5.28 1.42
N THR A 47 -1.23 -5.95 1.15
CA THR A 47 -2.00 -6.62 2.19
C THR A 47 -1.45 -8.01 2.51
N LEU A 48 -1.57 -8.40 3.77
CA LEU A 48 -1.20 -9.71 4.29
C LEU A 48 -2.42 -10.51 4.74
N ASP A 49 -3.55 -9.84 5.01
CA ASP A 49 -4.80 -10.46 5.43
C ASP A 49 -5.98 -9.67 4.86
N GLY A 50 -6.64 -10.24 3.86
CA GLY A 50 -7.72 -9.63 3.08
C GLY A 50 -7.27 -8.50 2.14
N PRO A 51 -8.10 -8.11 1.16
CA PRO A 51 -7.84 -6.94 0.32
C PRO A 51 -8.13 -5.65 1.10
N VAL A 52 -7.53 -4.53 0.66
CA VAL A 52 -8.04 -3.20 1.00
C VAL A 52 -9.37 -3.02 0.25
N VAL A 53 -10.40 -2.64 0.99
CA VAL A 53 -11.74 -2.36 0.45
C VAL A 53 -12.00 -0.87 0.51
N SER A 54 -12.29 -0.23 -0.62
CA SER A 54 -12.41 1.23 -0.69
C SER A 54 -13.51 1.73 -1.63
N GLY A 55 -13.86 3.01 -1.50
CA GLY A 55 -14.77 3.72 -2.38
C GLY A 55 -14.65 5.24 -2.26
N ASP A 56 -15.32 5.96 -3.15
CA ASP A 56 -15.36 7.43 -3.16
C ASP A 56 -16.30 8.00 -2.08
N THR A 57 -17.23 7.17 -1.58
CA THR A 57 -18.12 7.50 -0.46
C THR A 57 -18.14 6.37 0.59
N PRO A 58 -18.59 6.65 1.84
CA PRO A 58 -18.78 5.61 2.85
C PRO A 58 -19.69 4.47 2.37
N GLU A 59 -20.76 4.81 1.65
CA GLU A 59 -21.77 3.86 1.16
C GLU A 59 -21.19 2.95 0.08
N GLN A 60 -20.37 3.49 -0.81
CA GLN A 60 -19.67 2.68 -1.81
C GLN A 60 -18.65 1.75 -1.14
N ALA A 61 -17.88 2.24 -0.17
CA ALA A 61 -16.85 1.45 0.51
C ALA A 61 -17.42 0.25 1.30
N THR A 62 -18.70 0.29 1.70
CA THR A 62 -19.39 -0.81 2.39
C THR A 62 -20.40 -1.55 1.50
N GLY A 63 -20.56 -1.11 0.25
CA GLY A 63 -21.53 -1.63 -0.70
C GLY A 63 -20.99 -2.71 -1.65
N PRO A 64 -21.83 -3.18 -2.58
CA PRO A 64 -21.43 -4.17 -3.60
C PRO A 64 -20.41 -3.61 -4.59
N ASP A 65 -20.43 -2.29 -4.84
CA ASP A 65 -19.56 -1.60 -5.80
C ASP A 65 -18.22 -1.15 -5.17
N ALA A 66 -17.87 -1.69 -4.01
CA ALA A 66 -16.60 -1.41 -3.35
C ALA A 66 -15.43 -1.94 -4.18
N LEU A 67 -14.40 -1.12 -4.33
CA LEU A 67 -13.14 -1.50 -4.95
C LEU A 67 -12.36 -2.40 -3.98
N ARG A 68 -11.71 -3.44 -4.51
CA ARG A 68 -10.99 -4.44 -3.72
C ARG A 68 -9.62 -4.70 -4.33
N HIS A 69 -8.57 -4.40 -3.57
CA HIS A 69 -7.21 -4.57 -4.06
C HIS A 69 -6.29 -5.17 -2.99
N ASP A 70 -5.56 -6.22 -3.37
CA ASP A 70 -4.52 -6.83 -2.52
C ASP A 70 -3.22 -6.01 -2.49
N ILE A 71 -3.05 -5.16 -3.50
CA ILE A 71 -1.99 -4.15 -3.57
C ILE A 71 -2.65 -2.86 -4.01
N VAL A 72 -2.45 -1.78 -3.27
CA VAL A 72 -3.04 -0.47 -3.56
C VAL A 72 -1.95 0.50 -3.97
N VAL A 73 -2.17 1.22 -5.07
CA VAL A 73 -1.43 2.43 -5.42
C VAL A 73 -2.40 3.61 -5.33
N GLY A 74 -2.24 4.43 -4.29
CA GLY A 74 -2.94 5.69 -4.10
C GLY A 74 -2.12 6.86 -4.63
N GLY A 75 -2.70 7.63 -5.55
CA GLY A 75 -2.13 8.82 -6.13
C GLY A 75 -2.23 10.07 -5.25
N LEU A 76 -1.96 11.23 -5.87
CA LEU A 76 -2.12 12.54 -5.24
C LEU A 76 -3.55 13.04 -5.45
N HIS A 77 -4.47 12.62 -4.59
CA HIS A 77 -5.89 12.98 -4.68
C HIS A 77 -6.21 14.27 -3.90
N ARG A 78 -7.28 14.95 -4.31
CA ARG A 78 -7.81 16.15 -3.63
C ARG A 78 -9.03 15.87 -2.75
N SER A 79 -9.59 14.66 -2.86
CA SER A 79 -10.70 14.15 -2.08
C SER A 79 -10.24 12.98 -1.19
N PRO A 80 -10.93 12.74 -0.07
CA PRO A 80 -10.63 11.60 0.77
C PRO A 80 -11.05 10.29 0.10
N ALA A 81 -10.30 9.22 0.37
CA ALA A 81 -10.72 7.86 0.14
C ALA A 81 -11.46 7.31 1.36
N PHE A 82 -12.51 6.52 1.14
CA PHE A 82 -13.17 5.79 2.22
C PHE A 82 -12.72 4.34 2.17
N ILE A 83 -12.17 3.85 3.28
CA ILE A 83 -11.61 2.50 3.40
C ILE A 83 -12.40 1.74 4.46
N ALA A 84 -13.03 0.64 4.08
CA ALA A 84 -13.64 -0.27 5.04
C ALA A 84 -12.54 -1.06 5.76
N GLN A 85 -12.42 -0.84 7.07
CA GLN A 85 -11.49 -1.56 7.93
C GLN A 85 -12.23 -2.71 8.61
N PRO A 86 -11.96 -3.96 8.21
CA PRO A 86 -12.54 -5.13 8.86
C PRO A 86 -12.01 -5.30 10.29
N GLY A 87 -12.63 -6.21 11.05
CA GLY A 87 -12.19 -6.48 12.42
C GLY A 87 -10.87 -7.25 12.53
N HIS A 88 -10.34 -7.73 11.40
CA HIS A 88 -8.99 -8.27 11.26
C HIS A 88 -8.38 -7.77 9.96
N GLU A 89 -7.17 -7.20 10.03
CA GLU A 89 -6.42 -6.77 8.85
C GLU A 89 -4.93 -6.82 9.15
N ALA A 90 -4.12 -7.01 8.13
CA ALA A 90 -2.69 -6.84 8.21
C ALA A 90 -2.13 -6.40 6.87
N GLY A 91 -1.07 -5.58 6.90
CA GLY A 91 -0.48 -5.03 5.70
C GLY A 91 0.82 -4.30 5.97
N ILE A 92 1.45 -3.86 4.87
CA ILE A 92 2.53 -2.88 4.89
C ILE A 92 2.10 -1.69 4.05
N GLN A 93 2.08 -0.51 4.65
CA GLN A 93 1.88 0.76 3.98
C GLN A 93 3.21 1.49 3.81
N LEU A 94 3.46 1.96 2.60
CA LEU A 94 4.58 2.80 2.24
C LEU A 94 4.09 4.19 1.83
N ALA A 95 4.80 5.22 2.27
CA ALA A 95 4.70 6.56 1.68
C ALA A 95 5.85 6.72 0.69
N VAL A 96 5.53 6.99 -0.57
CA VAL A 96 6.51 7.12 -1.66
C VAL A 96 6.58 8.57 -2.13
N HIS A 97 7.81 9.07 -2.29
CA HIS A 97 8.02 10.42 -2.82
C HIS A 97 7.51 10.51 -4.27
N PRO A 98 6.68 11.50 -4.65
CA PRO A 98 6.11 11.56 -6.01
C PRO A 98 7.17 11.62 -7.12
N LEU A 99 8.31 12.28 -6.87
CA LEU A 99 9.43 12.32 -7.82
C LEU A 99 10.06 10.94 -8.08
N ALA A 100 9.88 9.98 -7.18
CA ALA A 100 10.37 8.63 -7.35
C ALA A 100 9.39 7.71 -8.09
N ALA A 101 8.18 8.19 -8.44
CA ALA A 101 7.14 7.37 -9.05
C ALA A 101 7.62 6.67 -10.32
N ARG A 102 8.32 7.38 -11.23
CA ARG A 102 8.80 6.75 -12.47
C ARG A 102 9.79 5.62 -12.19
N ALA A 103 10.72 5.85 -11.27
CA ALA A 103 11.76 4.87 -10.96
C ALA A 103 11.23 3.64 -10.23
N LEU A 104 10.20 3.80 -9.37
CA LEU A 104 9.63 2.71 -8.57
C LEU A 104 8.42 2.03 -9.20
N LEU A 105 7.58 2.79 -9.90
CA LEU A 105 6.26 2.37 -10.37
C LEU A 105 6.18 2.33 -11.91
N GLY A 106 7.24 2.72 -12.62
CA GLY A 106 7.28 2.80 -14.09
C GLY A 106 6.48 3.97 -14.70
N VAL A 107 5.70 4.70 -13.88
CA VAL A 107 4.81 5.79 -14.34
C VAL A 107 5.04 7.08 -13.55
N PRO A 108 4.80 8.27 -14.14
CA PRO A 108 4.85 9.51 -13.37
C PRO A 108 3.69 9.57 -12.35
N ALA A 109 3.91 10.27 -11.24
CA ALA A 109 2.87 10.49 -10.24
C ALA A 109 1.59 11.14 -10.82
N SER A 110 1.72 11.96 -11.87
CA SER A 110 0.58 12.58 -12.55
C SER A 110 -0.33 11.59 -13.27
N ALA A 111 0.16 10.39 -13.61
CA ALA A 111 -0.65 9.34 -14.22
C ALA A 111 -1.54 8.61 -13.19
N LEU A 112 -1.25 8.76 -11.89
CA LEU A 112 -1.97 8.10 -10.79
C LEU A 112 -3.12 8.95 -10.24
N GLY A 113 -3.47 10.07 -10.88
CA GLY A 113 -4.49 11.01 -10.38
C GLY A 113 -5.91 10.76 -10.86
N GLY A 114 -6.13 9.78 -11.76
CA GLY A 114 -7.41 9.53 -12.41
C GLY A 114 -8.43 8.77 -11.55
N GLU A 115 -7.96 7.80 -10.76
CA GLU A 115 -8.76 7.01 -9.83
C GLU A 115 -8.23 7.22 -8.41
N LEU A 116 -9.12 7.22 -7.41
CA LEU A 116 -8.76 7.39 -6.00
C LEU A 116 -7.82 6.30 -5.48
N VAL A 117 -7.94 5.09 -6.02
CA VAL A 117 -7.12 3.91 -5.70
C VAL A 117 -7.00 3.08 -6.96
N THR A 118 -5.77 2.71 -7.34
CA THR A 118 -5.49 1.82 -8.47
C THR A 118 -4.95 0.47 -7.98
N GLY A 119 -5.29 -0.60 -8.68
CA GLY A 119 -4.73 -1.93 -8.46
C GLY A 119 -3.22 -1.95 -8.66
N GLY A 120 -2.48 -2.38 -7.64
CA GLY A 120 -1.03 -2.33 -7.67
C GLY A 120 -0.40 -3.26 -8.70
N THR A 121 -1.05 -4.37 -9.06
CA THR A 121 -0.61 -5.25 -10.16
C THR A 121 -0.76 -4.61 -11.53
N ASP A 122 -1.68 -3.64 -11.69
CA ASP A 122 -1.87 -2.92 -12.95
C ASP A 122 -0.74 -1.91 -13.18
N VAL A 123 -0.06 -1.50 -12.11
CA VAL A 123 1.06 -0.55 -12.14
C VAL A 123 2.42 -1.25 -12.05
N LEU A 124 2.57 -2.17 -11.10
CA LEU A 124 3.82 -2.87 -10.79
C LEU A 124 3.97 -4.22 -11.50
N GLY A 125 2.95 -4.66 -12.24
CA GLY A 125 2.92 -5.95 -12.90
C GLY A 125 2.67 -7.14 -11.97
N SER A 126 2.59 -8.34 -12.56
CA SER A 126 2.28 -9.59 -11.86
C SER A 126 3.30 -9.98 -10.77
N ARG A 127 4.55 -9.56 -10.92
CA ARG A 127 5.62 -9.81 -9.94
C ARG A 127 5.30 -9.24 -8.56
N ALA A 128 4.56 -8.12 -8.50
CA ALA A 128 4.12 -7.53 -7.24
C ALA A 128 3.20 -8.48 -6.45
N GLY A 129 2.33 -9.21 -7.16
CA GLY A 129 1.46 -10.24 -6.57
C GLY A 129 2.27 -11.35 -5.89
N HIS A 130 3.28 -11.90 -6.57
CA HIS A 130 4.17 -12.91 -6.00
C HIS A 130 4.96 -12.40 -4.80
N VAL A 131 5.39 -11.12 -4.82
CA VAL A 131 6.05 -10.51 -3.67
C VAL A 131 5.09 -10.38 -2.50
N ARG A 132 3.83 -9.99 -2.74
CA ARG A 132 2.77 -9.92 -1.72
C ARG A 132 2.53 -11.28 -1.07
N GLU A 133 2.39 -12.34 -1.87
CA GLU A 133 2.24 -13.72 -1.38
C GLU A 133 3.42 -14.12 -0.49
N ARG A 134 4.64 -13.87 -0.97
CA ARG A 134 5.86 -14.17 -0.22
C ARG A 134 5.94 -13.42 1.12
N ILE A 135 5.59 -12.14 1.17
CA ILE A 135 5.63 -11.39 2.44
C ILE A 135 4.51 -11.83 3.41
N ALA A 136 3.40 -12.37 2.91
CA ALA A 136 2.34 -12.92 3.74
C ALA A 136 2.80 -14.20 4.46
N GLU A 137 3.65 -15.00 3.82
CA GLU A 137 4.24 -16.23 4.39
C GLU A 137 5.33 -15.97 5.44
N LEU A 138 5.96 -14.79 5.43
CA LEU A 138 7.00 -14.43 6.40
C LEU A 138 6.40 -14.16 7.78
N SER A 139 7.08 -14.59 8.84
CA SER A 139 6.60 -14.47 10.22
C SER A 139 6.96 -13.14 10.87
N GLY A 140 8.12 -12.55 10.51
CA GLY A 140 8.64 -11.33 11.12
C GLY A 140 8.48 -10.06 10.29
N TRP A 141 8.18 -8.94 10.95
CA TRP A 141 8.09 -7.62 10.28
C TRP A 141 9.40 -7.23 9.58
N SER A 142 10.54 -7.47 10.21
CA SER A 142 11.85 -7.15 9.63
C SER A 142 12.09 -7.88 8.31
N GLU A 143 11.71 -9.16 8.23
CA GLU A 143 11.85 -9.97 7.01
C GLU A 143 10.92 -9.47 5.90
N ARG A 144 9.68 -9.12 6.27
CA ARG A 144 8.70 -8.55 5.33
C ARG A 144 9.18 -7.22 4.74
N PHE A 145 9.69 -6.32 5.59
CA PHE A 145 10.27 -5.06 5.13
C PHE A 145 11.49 -5.28 4.24
N ALA A 146 12.39 -6.20 4.60
CA ALA A 146 13.58 -6.50 3.81
C ALA A 146 13.21 -7.09 2.43
N CYS A 147 12.23 -7.99 2.38
CA CYS A 147 11.72 -8.56 1.14
C CYS A 147 11.12 -7.48 0.23
N LEU A 148 10.28 -6.62 0.79
CA LEU A 148 9.65 -5.54 0.01
C LEU A 148 10.66 -4.49 -0.46
N ALA A 149 11.62 -4.10 0.39
CA ALA A 149 12.70 -3.20 0.00
C ALA A 149 13.58 -3.81 -1.12
N GLY A 150 13.90 -5.10 -1.02
CA GLY A 150 14.67 -5.81 -2.04
C GLY A 150 13.94 -5.93 -3.39
N TYR A 151 12.60 -6.00 -3.38
CA TYR A 151 11.80 -5.92 -4.59
C TYR A 151 11.87 -4.53 -5.22
N LEU A 152 11.54 -3.49 -4.44
CA LEU A 152 11.41 -2.13 -4.94
C LEU A 152 12.75 -1.52 -5.38
N LEU A 153 13.88 -1.85 -4.73
CA LEU A 153 15.19 -1.28 -5.06
C LEU A 153 15.84 -1.94 -6.28
N ARG A 154 15.57 -3.23 -6.56
CA ARG A 154 16.12 -3.89 -7.77
C ARG A 154 15.63 -3.20 -9.04
N ASP A 155 14.37 -2.81 -9.08
CA ASP A 155 13.79 -2.19 -10.28
C ASP A 155 14.28 -0.74 -10.45
N VAL A 156 14.63 -0.06 -9.35
CA VAL A 156 15.30 1.25 -9.39
C VAL A 156 16.70 1.14 -9.99
N ASP A 157 17.50 0.16 -9.57
CA ASP A 157 18.84 -0.05 -10.12
C ASP A 157 18.78 -0.36 -11.63
N HIS A 158 17.77 -1.11 -12.08
CA HIS A 158 17.52 -1.34 -13.51
C HIS A 158 17.06 -0.08 -14.25
N ALA A 159 16.19 0.74 -13.66
CA ALA A 159 15.73 1.99 -14.25
C ALA A 159 16.87 3.00 -14.45
N PHE A 160 17.83 3.06 -13.51
CA PHE A 160 19.00 3.93 -13.64
C PHE A 160 20.10 3.35 -14.54
N ALA A 161 20.17 2.02 -14.72
CA ALA A 161 21.12 1.39 -15.65
C ALA A 161 20.78 1.63 -17.13
N GLY A 162 19.52 1.93 -17.46
CA GLY A 162 19.06 2.26 -18.82
C GLY A 162 19.24 3.72 -19.25
N VAL A 163 19.74 4.58 -18.37
CA VAL A 163 20.06 5.99 -18.65
C VAL A 163 21.58 6.14 -18.72
N ARG A 164 22.18 5.67 -19.81
CA ARG A 164 23.58 5.94 -20.17
C ARG A 164 23.70 6.20 -21.67
#